data_AF-A0A2D6YFW2-F1
#
_entry.id   AF-A0A2D6YFW2-F1
#
_cell.length_a   1.000
_cell.length_b   1.000
_cell.length_c   1.000
_cell.angle_alpha   90.00
_cell.angle_beta   90.00
_cell.angle_gamma   90.00
#
_symmetry.space_group_name_H-M   'P 1'
#
loop_
_entity.id
_entity.type
_entity.pdbx_description
1 polymer ?
#
loop_
_entity_poly.entity_id
_entity_poly.type
_entity_poly.pdbx_seq_one_letter_code
_entity_poly.pdbx_strand_id
1 'polypeptide(L)'
;MGVPVSTPTTNPSRCWPSPGRDLKWSSSHLQDPITAFHELTTRVHLCIAEIQRFLELILAIINGTATGGGFSLALNCDFRTMTKTARLKQALTSHRLCLDVGGTCFLQRLVGLERALEIVALNVWISEKQALNWELVNRVGPPEKLAAETPSWASRLAERSNHAFTTVKQLPNESWNTQIKTQLEHERQGLVRTVKHFDGQEGLSAFLQKRSPRFA
;
A
#
# COMPACT_ATOMS: atom_id res chain seq x y z
N MET A 1 26.16 -4.16 -27.38
CA MET A 1 25.34 -5.27 -26.87
C MET A 1 24.30 -4.68 -25.93
N GLY A 2 23.10 -4.41 -26.44
CA GLY A 2 22.02 -3.78 -25.67
C GLY A 2 21.13 -4.85 -25.05
N VAL A 3 20.93 -4.78 -23.74
CA VAL A 3 19.91 -5.57 -23.04
C VAL A 3 18.60 -4.79 -23.15
N PRO A 4 17.50 -5.38 -23.68
CA PRO A 4 16.24 -4.68 -23.77
C PRO A 4 15.58 -4.63 -22.39
N VAL A 5 15.29 -3.42 -21.91
CA VAL A 5 14.48 -3.19 -20.71
C VAL A 5 13.02 -3.41 -21.11
N SER A 6 12.49 -4.59 -20.81
CA SER A 6 11.05 -4.86 -20.91
C SER A 6 10.33 -4.12 -19.78
N THR A 7 9.52 -3.12 -20.13
CA THR A 7 8.53 -2.50 -19.23
C THR A 7 7.58 -3.57 -18.69
N PRO A 8 7.30 -3.65 -17.38
CA PRO A 8 6.34 -4.60 -16.85
C PRO A 8 4.93 -4.16 -17.26
N THR A 9 4.31 -4.91 -18.18
CA THR A 9 2.89 -4.78 -18.49
C THR A 9 2.09 -5.34 -17.32
N THR A 10 1.36 -4.49 -16.62
CA THR A 10 0.38 -4.88 -15.59
C THR A 10 -0.81 -5.56 -16.27
N ASN A 11 -0.72 -6.87 -16.47
CA ASN A 11 -1.82 -7.65 -17.01
C ASN A 11 -2.98 -7.75 -15.98
N PRO A 12 -4.16 -7.16 -16.23
CA PRO A 12 -5.28 -7.13 -15.27
C PRO A 12 -5.95 -8.51 -15.04
N SER A 13 -5.55 -9.54 -15.78
CA SER A 13 -6.09 -10.91 -15.66
C SER A 13 -5.32 -11.82 -14.69
N ARG A 14 -4.22 -11.36 -14.08
CA ARG A 14 -3.49 -12.14 -13.06
C ARG A 14 -4.10 -11.92 -11.68
N CYS A 15 -4.55 -13.00 -11.03
CA CYS A 15 -4.93 -12.99 -9.61
C CYS A 15 -3.84 -12.33 -8.76
N TRP A 16 -4.23 -11.40 -7.89
CA TRP A 16 -3.38 -10.79 -6.84
C TRP A 16 -2.55 -11.87 -6.13
N PRO A 17 -1.28 -11.61 -5.74
CA PRO A 17 -0.47 -12.57 -4.99
C PRO A 17 -1.24 -13.08 -3.77
N SER A 18 -1.53 -14.38 -3.76
CA SER A 18 -2.15 -15.09 -2.64
C SER A 18 -1.08 -15.97 -1.97
N PRO A 19 -0.97 -16.01 -0.63
CA PRO A 19 0.01 -16.80 0.11
C PRO A 19 -0.02 -18.29 -0.19
N GLY A 20 -1.13 -18.81 -0.73
CA GLY A 20 -1.21 -20.18 -1.23
C GLY A 20 -0.21 -20.50 -2.36
N ARG A 21 0.35 -19.48 -3.05
CA ARG A 21 1.43 -19.66 -4.01
C ARG A 21 2.82 -19.70 -3.34
N ASP A 22 3.02 -18.91 -2.29
CA ASP A 22 4.30 -18.87 -1.55
C ASP A 22 4.48 -20.12 -0.66
N LEU A 23 3.39 -20.66 -0.09
CA LEU A 23 3.43 -21.93 0.64
C LEU A 23 3.79 -23.11 -0.27
N LYS A 24 3.25 -23.13 -1.51
CA LYS A 24 3.63 -24.14 -2.52
C LYS A 24 5.08 -23.97 -2.96
N TRP A 25 5.54 -22.74 -3.16
CA TRP A 25 6.94 -22.45 -3.46
C TRP A 25 7.88 -22.93 -2.34
N SER A 26 7.59 -22.58 -1.08
CA SER A 26 8.35 -23.03 0.11
C SER A 26 8.43 -24.55 0.18
N SER A 27 7.31 -25.26 0.00
CA SER A 27 7.26 -26.73 0.02
C SER A 27 8.07 -27.41 -1.11
N SER A 28 8.34 -26.69 -2.20
CA SER A 28 9.03 -27.21 -3.38
C SER A 28 10.52 -26.88 -3.45
N HIS A 29 11.01 -25.98 -2.59
CA HIS A 29 12.37 -25.45 -2.70
C HIS A 29 13.27 -25.70 -1.48
N LEU A 30 12.75 -26.11 -0.31
CA LEU A 30 13.56 -26.12 0.91
C LEU A 30 13.36 -27.39 1.75
N GLN A 31 14.47 -28.06 2.04
CA GLN A 31 14.55 -29.21 2.97
C GLN A 31 14.37 -28.79 4.44
N ASP A 32 14.49 -27.49 4.75
CA ASP A 32 14.25 -26.89 6.06
C ASP A 32 13.26 -25.70 5.97
N PRO A 33 12.00 -25.88 6.42
CA PRO A 33 11.01 -24.83 6.46
C PRO A 33 11.39 -23.62 7.32
N ILE A 34 12.19 -23.79 8.38
CA ILE A 34 12.54 -22.68 9.29
C ILE A 34 13.45 -21.70 8.56
N THR A 35 14.56 -22.19 7.99
CA THR A 35 15.46 -21.38 7.17
C THR A 35 14.72 -20.79 5.97
N ALA A 36 13.82 -21.56 5.34
CA ALA A 36 12.99 -21.08 4.24
C ALA A 36 12.15 -19.84 4.60
N PHE A 37 11.39 -19.92 5.70
CA PHE A 37 10.56 -18.81 6.15
C PHE A 37 11.43 -17.63 6.56
N HIS A 38 12.55 -17.86 7.24
CA HIS A 38 13.47 -16.80 7.64
C HIS A 38 14.02 -16.02 6.41
N GLU A 39 14.48 -16.72 5.38
CA GLU A 39 14.98 -16.09 4.14
C GLU A 39 13.87 -15.36 3.37
N LEU A 40 12.71 -16.01 3.22
CA LEU A 40 11.56 -15.42 2.53
C LEU A 40 11.11 -14.14 3.24
N THR A 41 10.91 -14.19 4.56
CA THR A 41 10.48 -13.01 5.32
C THR A 41 11.52 -11.91 5.25
N THR A 42 12.82 -12.23 5.29
CA THR A 42 13.88 -11.23 5.12
C THR A 42 13.72 -10.48 3.80
N ARG A 43 13.59 -11.20 2.69
CA ARG A 43 13.47 -10.60 1.35
C ARG A 43 12.18 -9.80 1.20
N VAL A 44 11.05 -10.37 1.63
CA VAL A 44 9.75 -9.71 1.50
C VAL A 44 9.66 -8.46 2.40
N HIS A 45 10.22 -8.50 3.61
CA HIS A 45 10.21 -7.35 4.52
C HIS A 45 11.12 -6.22 4.00
N LEU A 46 12.21 -6.53 3.30
CA LEU A 46 12.98 -5.51 2.57
C LEU A 46 12.13 -4.85 1.48
N CYS A 47 11.36 -5.62 0.69
CA CYS A 47 10.42 -5.03 -0.27
C CYS A 47 9.38 -4.13 0.40
N ILE A 48 8.88 -4.52 1.58
CA ILE A 48 7.97 -3.68 2.35
C ILE A 48 8.64 -2.38 2.80
N ALA A 49 9.87 -2.43 3.29
CA ALA A 49 10.61 -1.23 3.67
C ALA A 49 10.80 -0.29 2.47
N GLU A 50 11.10 -0.82 1.28
CA GLU A 50 11.21 -0.03 0.05
C GLU A 50 9.86 0.58 -0.36
N ILE A 51 8.76 -0.15 -0.24
CA ILE A 51 7.40 0.37 -0.48
C ILE A 51 7.11 1.60 0.40
N GLN A 52 7.52 1.57 1.66
CA GLN A 52 7.32 2.69 2.59
C GLN A 52 8.17 3.92 2.25
N ARG A 53 9.31 3.72 1.59
CA ARG A 53 10.22 4.80 1.13
C ARG A 53 9.93 5.24 -0.30
N PHE A 54 9.08 4.51 -1.01
CA PHE A 54 8.75 4.78 -2.40
C PHE A 54 8.03 6.13 -2.52
N LEU A 55 8.58 7.01 -3.36
CA LEU A 55 8.14 8.40 -3.46
C LEU A 55 6.78 8.53 -4.15
N GLU A 56 6.49 7.63 -5.09
CA GLU A 56 5.21 7.61 -5.80
C GLU A 56 4.14 6.86 -5.01
N LEU A 57 2.88 7.11 -5.39
CA LEU A 57 1.71 6.47 -4.78
C LEU A 57 1.46 5.09 -5.39
N ILE A 58 1.28 4.11 -4.53
CA ILE A 58 1.03 2.72 -4.90
C ILE A 58 -0.45 2.42 -4.71
N LEU A 59 -1.13 2.08 -5.80
CA LEU A 59 -2.52 1.63 -5.80
C LEU A 59 -2.59 0.10 -5.96
N ALA A 60 -3.11 -0.58 -4.93
CA ALA A 60 -3.47 -1.98 -5.02
C ALA A 60 -4.83 -2.15 -5.69
N ILE A 61 -4.91 -3.06 -6.69
CA ILE A 61 -6.16 -3.46 -7.34
C ILE A 61 -6.41 -4.93 -7.00
N ILE A 62 -7.34 -5.17 -6.09
CA ILE A 62 -7.67 -6.50 -5.58
C ILE A 62 -8.79 -7.09 -6.46
N ASN A 63 -8.38 -7.84 -7.49
CA ASN A 63 -9.27 -8.53 -8.40
C ASN A 63 -9.31 -10.04 -8.13
N GLY A 64 -9.77 -10.42 -6.93
CA GLY A 64 -9.86 -11.82 -6.50
C GLY A 64 -9.59 -11.98 -5.00
N THR A 65 -9.20 -13.19 -4.60
CA THR A 65 -8.95 -13.47 -3.20
C THR A 65 -7.56 -12.98 -2.77
N ALA A 66 -7.49 -12.11 -1.76
CA ALA A 66 -6.24 -11.78 -1.09
C ALA A 66 -6.25 -12.40 0.32
N THR A 67 -5.27 -13.28 0.59
CA THR A 67 -5.11 -13.88 1.92
C THR A 67 -3.73 -13.60 2.52
N GLY A 68 -3.52 -13.82 3.82
CA GLY A 68 -2.21 -13.74 4.52
C GLY A 68 -1.27 -12.64 4.04
N GLY A 69 -0.02 -13.01 3.71
CA GLY A 69 0.98 -12.08 3.17
C GLY A 69 0.50 -11.27 1.95
N GLY A 70 -0.40 -11.81 1.12
CA GLY A 70 -1.01 -11.09 0.00
C GLY A 70 -2.01 -10.01 0.43
N PHE A 71 -2.79 -10.29 1.47
CA PHE A 71 -3.65 -9.30 2.11
C PHE A 71 -2.80 -8.25 2.82
N SER A 72 -1.82 -8.67 3.63
CA SER A 72 -0.86 -7.77 4.29
C SER A 72 -0.12 -6.88 3.29
N LEU A 73 0.34 -7.40 2.14
CA LEU A 73 0.98 -6.63 1.09
C LEU A 73 0.05 -5.52 0.55
N ALA A 74 -1.23 -5.84 0.31
CA ALA A 74 -2.20 -4.83 -0.12
C ALA A 74 -2.35 -3.70 0.91
N LEU A 75 -2.32 -4.02 2.21
CA LEU A 75 -2.39 -3.03 3.29
C LEU A 75 -1.18 -2.10 3.35
N ASN A 76 -0.04 -2.48 2.76
CA ASN A 76 1.15 -1.62 2.68
C ASN A 76 1.09 -0.62 1.51
N CYS A 77 0.16 -0.78 0.57
CA CYS A 77 -0.05 0.20 -0.51
C CYS A 77 -0.76 1.45 0.02
N ASP A 78 -0.55 2.60 -0.62
CA ASP A 78 -1.18 3.87 -0.22
C ASP A 78 -2.70 3.81 -0.39
N PHE A 79 -3.16 3.21 -1.49
CA PHE A 79 -4.57 3.04 -1.81
C PHE A 79 -4.90 1.61 -2.19
N ARG A 80 -6.15 1.23 -1.99
CA ARG A 80 -6.67 -0.11 -2.30
C ARG A 80 -8.04 0.00 -2.96
N THR A 81 -8.22 -0.73 -4.04
CA THR A 81 -9.53 -0.97 -4.67
C THR A 81 -9.81 -2.46 -4.73
N MET A 82 -11.08 -2.84 -4.76
CA MET A 82 -11.46 -4.24 -4.67
C MET A 82 -12.67 -4.56 -5.54
N THR A 83 -12.64 -5.68 -6.26
CA THR A 83 -13.78 -6.09 -7.07
C THR A 83 -14.91 -6.63 -6.21
N LYS A 84 -16.16 -6.57 -6.70
CA LYS A 84 -17.32 -7.09 -5.95
C LYS A 84 -17.25 -8.59 -5.63
N THR A 85 -16.47 -9.35 -6.39
CA THR A 85 -16.29 -10.80 -6.22
C THR A 85 -15.05 -11.15 -5.41
N ALA A 86 -14.17 -10.18 -5.12
CA ALA A 86 -12.99 -10.38 -4.31
C ALA A 86 -13.37 -10.68 -2.85
N ARG A 87 -12.45 -11.33 -2.12
CA ARG A 87 -12.58 -11.58 -0.68
C ARG A 87 -11.23 -11.43 0.01
N LEU A 88 -11.24 -10.94 1.25
CA LEU A 88 -10.03 -10.80 2.07
C LEU A 88 -10.09 -11.77 3.26
N LYS A 89 -8.93 -12.32 3.67
CA LYS A 89 -8.82 -13.15 4.88
C LYS A 89 -7.37 -13.23 5.36
N GLN A 90 -7.07 -12.99 6.64
CA GLN A 90 -5.69 -13.12 7.11
C GLN A 90 -5.12 -14.54 6.97
N ALA A 91 -5.90 -15.60 7.17
CA ALA A 91 -5.56 -17.01 6.91
C ALA A 91 -4.37 -17.60 7.70
N LEU A 92 -3.37 -16.83 8.13
CA LEU A 92 -2.14 -17.29 8.79
C LEU A 92 -2.42 -17.97 10.13
N THR A 93 -3.34 -17.44 10.94
CA THR A 93 -3.71 -18.02 12.24
C THR A 93 -4.37 -19.39 12.13
N SER A 94 -5.12 -19.67 11.05
CA SER A 94 -5.62 -21.03 10.77
C SER A 94 -4.51 -22.03 10.45
N HIS A 95 -3.33 -21.55 10.05
CA HIS A 95 -2.15 -22.38 9.81
C HIS A 95 -1.18 -22.36 11.00
N ARG A 96 -1.61 -21.86 12.17
CA ARG A 96 -0.79 -21.72 13.38
C ARG A 96 0.45 -20.83 13.18
N LEU A 97 0.35 -19.87 12.26
CA LEU A 97 1.38 -18.88 11.97
C LEU A 97 0.96 -17.50 12.49
N CYS A 98 1.95 -16.65 12.79
CA CYS A 98 1.72 -15.23 13.05
C CYS A 98 1.64 -14.44 11.73
N LEU A 99 1.28 -13.16 11.82
CA LEU A 99 1.24 -12.26 10.67
C LEU A 99 2.65 -11.84 10.26
N ASP A 100 2.85 -11.71 8.95
CA ASP A 100 4.06 -11.21 8.31
C ASP A 100 3.75 -10.06 7.32
N VAL A 101 4.75 -9.62 6.55
CA VAL A 101 4.61 -8.59 5.49
C VAL A 101 4.03 -7.27 6.04
N GLY A 102 4.39 -6.90 7.27
CA GLY A 102 3.88 -5.70 7.94
C GLY A 102 2.40 -5.78 8.36
N GLY A 103 1.76 -6.94 8.26
CA GLY A 103 0.32 -7.11 8.53
C GLY A 103 -0.08 -6.68 9.94
N THR A 104 0.75 -6.92 10.96
CA THR A 104 0.50 -6.47 12.34
C THR A 104 0.48 -4.95 12.45
N CYS A 105 1.35 -4.25 11.70
CA CYS A 105 1.47 -2.80 11.73
C CYS A 105 0.35 -2.11 10.95
N PHE A 106 0.10 -2.52 9.71
CA PHE A 106 -0.82 -1.78 8.83
C PHE A 106 -2.28 -2.13 9.07
N LEU A 107 -2.60 -3.37 9.47
CA LEU A 107 -3.98 -3.73 9.78
C LEU A 107 -4.51 -2.90 10.95
N GLN A 108 -3.78 -2.85 12.07
CA GLN A 108 -4.21 -2.06 13.24
C GLN A 108 -4.29 -0.56 12.95
N ARG A 109 -3.43 -0.02 12.07
CA ARG A 109 -3.45 1.41 11.71
C ARG A 109 -4.68 1.78 10.91
N LEU A 110 -5.21 0.86 10.12
CA LEU A 110 -6.40 1.09 9.29
C LEU A 110 -7.68 0.88 10.08
N VAL A 111 -7.75 -0.15 10.92
CA VAL A 111 -9.03 -0.58 11.53
C VAL A 111 -9.09 -0.42 13.05
N GLY A 112 -8.01 0.02 13.68
CA GLY A 112 -7.83 0.00 15.13
C GLY A 112 -7.47 -1.38 15.68
N LEU A 113 -6.99 -1.42 16.93
CA LEU A 113 -6.49 -2.64 17.55
C LEU A 113 -7.58 -3.72 17.71
N GLU A 114 -8.76 -3.34 18.21
CA GLU A 114 -9.86 -4.27 18.46
C GLU A 114 -10.28 -5.02 17.19
N ARG A 115 -10.54 -4.28 16.10
CA ARG A 115 -10.94 -4.87 14.82
C ARG A 115 -9.82 -5.69 14.20
N ALA A 116 -8.57 -5.25 14.33
CA ALA A 116 -7.43 -6.01 13.82
C ALA A 116 -7.33 -7.37 14.52
N LEU A 117 -7.51 -7.41 15.85
CA LEU A 117 -7.56 -8.65 16.62
C LEU A 117 -8.77 -9.51 16.24
N GLU A 118 -9.95 -8.93 16.03
CA GLU A 118 -11.13 -9.66 15.54
C GLU A 118 -10.84 -10.37 14.20
N ILE A 119 -10.29 -9.63 13.23
CA ILE A 119 -9.94 -10.15 11.90
C ILE A 119 -8.94 -11.31 12.00
N VAL A 120 -7.92 -11.16 12.84
CA VAL A 120 -6.83 -12.15 12.98
C VAL A 120 -7.28 -13.37 13.79
N ALA A 121 -8.00 -13.17 14.88
CA ALA A 121 -8.42 -14.22 15.81
C ALA A 121 -9.57 -15.06 15.25
N LEU A 122 -10.62 -14.42 14.72
CA LEU A 122 -11.76 -15.13 14.15
C LEU A 122 -11.46 -15.68 12.75
N ASN A 123 -10.51 -15.05 12.05
CA ASN A 123 -10.05 -15.45 10.74
C ASN A 123 -11.21 -15.73 9.75
N VAL A 124 -12.18 -14.83 9.72
CA VAL A 124 -13.36 -14.90 8.86
C VAL A 124 -13.11 -14.26 7.50
N TRP A 125 -13.90 -14.66 6.50
CA TRP A 125 -13.88 -14.00 5.19
C TRP A 125 -14.48 -12.60 5.30
N ILE A 126 -13.79 -11.62 4.76
CA ILE A 126 -14.23 -10.23 4.68
C ILE A 126 -14.75 -9.99 3.26
N SER A 127 -16.03 -9.62 3.18
CA SER A 127 -16.70 -9.21 1.93
C SER A 127 -16.23 -7.84 1.46
N GLU A 128 -16.54 -7.49 0.22
CA GLU A 128 -16.28 -6.17 -0.36
C GLU A 128 -16.97 -5.06 0.45
N LYS A 129 -18.19 -5.29 0.94
CA LYS A 129 -18.94 -4.32 1.75
C LYS A 129 -18.27 -4.08 3.10
N GLN A 130 -17.86 -5.15 3.78
CA GLN A 130 -17.12 -5.05 5.04
C GLN A 130 -15.78 -4.37 4.82
N ALA A 131 -15.06 -4.73 3.75
CA ALA A 131 -13.76 -4.14 3.44
C ALA A 131 -13.88 -2.61 3.23
N LEU A 132 -14.93 -2.14 2.55
CA LEU A 132 -15.18 -0.72 2.37
C LEU A 132 -15.59 -0.05 3.70
N ASN A 133 -16.49 -0.67 4.45
CA ASN A 133 -16.99 -0.14 5.74
C ASN A 133 -15.91 -0.08 6.83
N TRP A 134 -14.93 -0.99 6.78
CA TRP A 134 -13.79 -1.01 7.68
C TRP A 134 -12.58 -0.27 7.12
N GLU A 135 -12.73 0.47 6.02
CA GLU A 135 -11.64 1.27 5.43
C GLU A 135 -10.40 0.45 4.99
N LEU A 136 -10.56 -0.88 4.87
CA LEU A 136 -9.55 -1.77 4.31
C LEU A 136 -9.37 -1.52 2.82
N VAL A 137 -10.37 -0.94 2.14
CA VAL A 137 -10.29 -0.52 0.73
C VAL A 137 -10.96 0.84 0.56
N ASN A 138 -10.46 1.65 -0.38
CA ASN A 138 -11.01 2.98 -0.68
C ASN A 138 -12.22 2.92 -1.60
N ARG A 139 -12.27 1.92 -2.51
CA ARG A 139 -13.40 1.73 -3.44
C ARG A 139 -13.65 0.27 -3.76
N VAL A 140 -14.91 0.00 -4.11
CA VAL A 140 -15.38 -1.28 -4.60
C VAL A 140 -16.14 -1.09 -5.91
N GLY A 141 -15.86 -1.92 -6.91
CA GLY A 141 -16.48 -1.81 -8.24
C GLY A 141 -16.36 -3.08 -9.09
N PRO A 142 -16.99 -3.12 -10.26
CA PRO A 142 -16.70 -4.16 -11.26
C PRO A 142 -15.28 -3.96 -11.83
N PRO A 143 -14.58 -5.05 -12.23
CA PRO A 143 -13.20 -4.99 -12.69
C PRO A 143 -12.94 -3.92 -13.77
N GLU A 144 -13.85 -3.79 -14.73
CA GLU A 144 -13.72 -2.87 -15.87
C GLU A 144 -13.77 -1.40 -15.41
N LYS A 145 -14.61 -1.10 -14.42
CA LYS A 145 -14.68 0.26 -13.85
C LYS A 145 -13.45 0.57 -13.02
N LEU A 146 -12.96 -0.37 -12.21
CA LEU A 146 -11.75 -0.14 -11.42
C LEU A 146 -10.54 0.09 -12.33
N ALA A 147 -10.41 -0.70 -13.40
CA ALA A 147 -9.35 -0.53 -14.39
C ALA A 147 -9.44 0.82 -15.12
N ALA A 148 -10.66 1.28 -15.46
CA ALA A 148 -10.87 2.59 -16.09
C ALA A 148 -10.67 3.77 -15.12
N GLU A 149 -10.91 3.58 -13.83
CA GLU A 149 -10.70 4.59 -12.80
C GLU A 149 -9.23 4.79 -12.44
N THR A 150 -8.38 3.77 -12.57
CA THR A 150 -6.95 3.87 -12.26
C THR A 150 -6.24 4.99 -13.03
N PRO A 151 -6.39 5.14 -14.37
CA PRO A 151 -5.89 6.30 -15.09
C PRO A 151 -6.45 7.62 -14.57
N SER A 152 -7.73 7.68 -14.20
CA SER A 152 -8.32 8.90 -13.64
C SER A 152 -7.68 9.29 -12.30
N TRP A 153 -7.37 8.33 -11.44
CA TRP A 153 -6.62 8.59 -10.21
C TRP A 153 -5.21 9.08 -10.51
N ALA A 154 -4.51 8.41 -11.42
CA ALA A 154 -3.17 8.81 -11.85
C ALA A 154 -3.18 10.24 -12.42
N SER A 155 -4.15 10.59 -13.28
CA SER A 155 -4.31 11.94 -13.83
C SER A 155 -4.57 12.98 -12.74
N ARG A 156 -5.49 12.69 -11.82
CA ARG A 156 -5.79 13.60 -10.69
C ARG A 156 -4.61 13.80 -9.75
N LEU A 157 -3.72 12.81 -9.66
CA LEU A 157 -2.48 12.89 -8.89
C LEU A 157 -1.38 13.61 -9.68
N ALA A 158 -1.32 13.43 -10.99
CA ALA A 158 -0.40 14.15 -11.89
C ALA A 158 -0.71 15.66 -11.97
N GLU A 159 -1.96 16.06 -11.72
CA GLU A 159 -2.36 17.47 -11.57
C GLU A 159 -1.88 18.10 -10.23
N ARG A 160 -1.20 17.34 -9.38
CA ARG A 160 -0.69 17.80 -8.08
C ARG A 160 0.83 17.85 -8.10
N SER A 161 1.42 18.68 -7.23
CA SER A 161 2.86 18.66 -7.03
C SER A 161 3.31 17.32 -6.45
N ASN A 162 4.02 16.54 -7.25
CA ASN A 162 4.58 15.25 -6.83
C ASN A 162 5.57 15.44 -5.66
N HIS A 163 6.34 16.54 -5.69
CA HIS A 163 7.29 16.88 -4.62
C HIS A 163 6.60 17.13 -3.27
N ALA A 164 5.50 17.89 -3.27
CA ALA A 164 4.72 18.13 -2.06
C ALA A 164 4.10 16.83 -1.53
N PHE A 165 3.50 16.04 -2.42
CA PHE A 165 2.86 14.77 -2.05
C PHE A 165 3.86 13.75 -1.50
N THR A 166 5.04 13.63 -2.12
CA THR A 166 6.11 12.76 -1.63
C THR A 166 6.49 13.14 -0.19
N THR A 167 6.66 14.43 0.09
CA THR A 167 6.98 14.93 1.43
C THR A 167 5.86 14.60 2.42
N VAL A 168 4.60 14.82 2.02
CA VAL A 168 3.43 14.52 2.85
C VAL A 168 3.22 13.01 3.05
N LYS A 169 3.64 12.14 2.13
CA LYS A 169 3.60 10.69 2.32
C LYS A 169 4.61 10.23 3.37
N GLN A 170 5.81 10.81 3.37
CA GLN A 170 6.89 10.43 4.30
C GLN A 170 6.55 10.79 5.76
N LEU A 171 5.99 11.98 6.00
CA LEU A 171 5.79 12.49 7.35
C LEU A 171 4.89 11.58 8.23
N PRO A 172 3.68 11.15 7.82
CA PRO A 172 2.84 10.23 8.58
C PRO A 172 3.45 8.82 8.70
N ASN A 173 4.27 8.39 7.74
CA ASN A 173 4.95 7.09 7.84
C ASN A 173 6.00 7.11 8.96
N GLU A 174 6.68 8.25 9.16
CA GLU A 174 7.62 8.46 10.25
C GLU A 174 6.92 8.68 11.60
N SER A 175 5.74 9.31 11.60
CA SER A 175 5.05 9.79 12.83
C SER A 175 4.73 8.69 13.85
N TRP A 176 4.69 7.43 13.42
CA TRP A 176 4.41 6.29 14.30
C TRP A 176 5.54 5.97 15.27
N ASN A 177 6.77 6.35 14.93
CA ASN A 177 7.97 6.04 15.71
C ASN A 177 8.70 7.31 16.21
N THR A 178 8.13 8.48 15.99
CA THR A 178 8.71 9.77 16.39
C THR A 178 7.90 10.40 17.51
N GLN A 179 8.60 11.07 18.43
CA GLN A 179 7.94 11.89 19.43
C GLN A 179 7.36 13.14 18.78
N ILE A 180 6.26 13.66 19.33
CA ILE A 180 5.57 14.83 18.76
C ILE A 180 6.50 16.02 18.50
N LYS A 181 7.43 16.33 19.41
CA LYS A 181 8.39 17.44 19.22
C LYS A 181 9.31 17.22 18.01
N THR A 182 9.79 16.00 17.81
CA THR A 182 10.60 15.61 16.66
C THR A 182 9.78 15.65 15.38
N GLN A 183 8.54 15.15 15.44
CA GLN A 183 7.64 15.14 14.29
C GLN A 183 7.31 16.55 13.80
N LEU A 184 7.02 17.49 14.72
CA LEU A 184 6.79 18.90 14.38
C LEU A 184 8.01 19.53 13.69
N GLU A 185 9.22 19.15 14.09
CA GLU A 185 10.44 19.60 13.44
C GLU A 185 10.61 18.97 12.04
N HIS A 186 10.28 17.69 11.88
CA HIS A 186 10.25 17.06 10.55
C HIS A 186 9.24 17.74 9.62
N GLU A 187 8.05 18.06 10.12
CA GLU A 187 7.03 18.81 9.39
C GLU A 187 7.51 20.20 9.00
N ARG A 188 8.13 20.95 9.93
CA ARG A 188 8.70 22.27 9.65
C ARG A 188 9.74 22.20 8.53
N GLN A 189 10.66 21.23 8.59
CA GLN A 189 11.67 21.05 7.56
C GLN A 189 11.05 20.62 6.23
N GLY A 190 10.09 19.70 6.25
CA GLY A 190 9.33 19.27 5.07
C GLY A 190 8.64 20.44 4.38
N LEU A 191 7.88 21.24 5.14
CA LEU A 191 7.20 22.43 4.63
C LEU A 191 8.18 23.43 4.01
N VAL A 192 9.28 23.77 4.70
CA VAL A 192 10.30 24.69 4.16
C VAL A 192 10.93 24.14 2.86
N ARG A 193 11.19 22.83 2.77
CA ARG A 193 11.68 22.20 1.53
C ARG A 193 10.66 22.34 0.40
N THR A 194 9.40 22.00 0.66
CA THR A 194 8.34 22.07 -0.35
C THR A 194 8.08 23.51 -0.80
N VAL A 195 8.10 24.49 0.10
CA VAL A 195 7.96 25.92 -0.25
C VAL A 195 9.12 26.39 -1.13
N LYS A 196 10.35 25.97 -0.85
CA LYS A 196 11.52 26.34 -1.68
C LYS A 196 11.49 25.75 -3.09
N HIS A 197 10.73 24.67 -3.31
CA HIS A 197 10.58 24.05 -4.62
C HIS A 197 9.77 24.94 -5.58
N PHE A 198 10.02 24.81 -6.89
CA PHE A 198 9.31 25.56 -7.94
C PHE A 198 7.78 25.43 -7.79
N ASP A 199 7.28 24.20 -7.66
CA ASP A 199 5.85 23.94 -7.44
C ASP A 199 5.29 24.61 -6.17
N GLY A 200 6.10 24.73 -5.11
CA GLY A 200 5.69 25.39 -3.87
C GLY A 200 5.48 26.90 -4.08
N GLN A 201 6.42 27.53 -4.80
CA GLN A 201 6.31 28.95 -5.17
C GLN A 201 5.12 29.20 -6.10
N GLU A 202 4.93 28.33 -7.09
CA GLU A 202 3.77 28.39 -8.00
C GLU A 202 2.45 28.19 -7.24
N GLY A 203 2.38 27.22 -6.34
CA GLY A 203 1.20 26.98 -5.51
C GLY A 203 0.82 28.19 -4.67
N LEU A 204 1.80 28.84 -4.03
CA LEU A 204 1.59 30.04 -3.24
C LEU A 204 1.14 31.23 -4.11
N SER A 205 1.81 31.44 -5.25
CA SER A 205 1.47 32.49 -6.22
C SER A 205 0.05 32.31 -6.76
N ALA A 206 -0.30 31.10 -7.20
CA ALA A 206 -1.62 30.76 -7.72
C ALA A 206 -2.72 30.96 -6.68
N PHE A 207 -2.47 30.58 -5.42
CA PHE A 207 -3.40 30.78 -4.31
C PHE A 207 -3.66 32.27 -4.05
N LEU A 208 -2.61 33.09 -3.96
CA LEU A 208 -2.73 34.54 -3.76
C LEU A 208 -3.47 35.23 -4.92
N GLN A 209 -3.28 34.73 -6.15
CA GLN A 209 -3.91 35.24 -7.37
C GLN A 209 -5.29 34.62 -7.66
N LYS A 210 -5.79 33.69 -6.82
CA LYS A 210 -7.06 32.97 -7.01
C LYS A 210 -7.20 32.28 -8.37
N ARG A 211 -6.11 31.68 -8.86
CA ARG A 211 -6.08 30.89 -10.09
C ARG A 211 -5.67 29.44 -9.81
N SER A 212 -5.90 28.55 -10.77
CA SER A 212 -5.37 27.20 -10.69
C SER A 212 -3.84 27.19 -10.85
N PRO A 213 -3.10 26.42 -10.02
CA PRO A 213 -1.65 26.27 -10.16
C PRO A 213 -1.30 25.35 -11.35
N ARG A 214 -0.08 25.51 -11.87
CA ARG A 214 0.51 24.64 -12.90
C ARG A 214 1.83 24.05 -12.42
N PHE A 215 1.78 22.81 -11.94
CA PHE A 215 2.97 22.11 -11.46
C PHE A 215 3.77 21.49 -12.60
N ALA A 216 5.07 21.29 -12.36
CA ALA A 216 6.00 20.69 -13.32
C ALA A 216 5.99 19.16 -13.29
#